data_AF-A0AAU7F625-F1
#
_entry.id   AF-A0AAU7F625-F1
#
_cell.length_a   1.000
_cell.length_b   1.000
_cell.length_c   1.000
_cell.angle_alpha   90.00
_cell.angle_beta   90.00
_cell.angle_gamma   90.00
#
_symmetry.space_group_name_H-M   'P 1'
#
loop_
_entity.id
_entity.type
_entity.pdbx_description
1 polymer ?
#
loop_
_entity_poly.entity_id
_entity_poly.type
_entity_poly.pdbx_seq_one_letter_code
_entity_poly.pdbx_strand_id
1 'polypeptide(L)'
;MSLFRQVWLMIIASALVAFIVALLISTFSARDYLQTQLYTQSSDTASALALSISQQANDPAMVELMTNALFDSGHFAWIRISDPHGKTIYEQYNRELPTKVPAWFVQRFPITVQPGEALISNGWKQAGKVQISAHSRFAYESLWANGKKLFFWMLFGGIFTGLLMNILLNRIRRPILQMMAQAAAISERKFIHVPPPPYIELRPMANAMNSMVARVKSMFDEQSAHIEQLKYDANRDSVTGLANRSFFMARLANLLSAEESLPDGTLFMLRLNNLAGLNRNLGREATDRLLMDLATRLAHYADSQDDWQAARLNGADFVLATPGLEDSPAFATQLLAEIGSLSPQVSNLLHIGYAEYELGDTISSLLSRTDAALARAEAHPHNAVCAAEFIHHKTNRSNTYWRERLQAAIEQNQLIATSFAVLDFSGQLLHHELMLRLPDPESGELHSVPGCSCRLPAASSFCLIWIWPPSGWHCNSWHNTSTIWQSILPRPRSATPASVAS
;
A
#
# COMPACT_ATOMS: atom_id res chain seq x y z
N MET A 1 -2.88 -10.84 -23.87
CA MET A 1 -3.49 -11.83 -22.95
C MET A 1 -2.42 -12.35 -21.99
N SER A 2 -2.75 -12.68 -20.73
CA SER A 2 -1.76 -13.24 -19.81
C SER A 2 -1.39 -14.68 -20.22
N LEU A 3 -0.12 -15.06 -20.02
CA LEU A 3 0.40 -16.41 -20.32
C LEU A 3 -0.44 -17.50 -19.62
N PHE A 4 -0.95 -17.21 -18.42
CA PHE A 4 -1.87 -18.08 -17.69
C PHE A 4 -3.21 -18.33 -18.41
N ARG A 5 -3.79 -17.32 -19.06
CA ARG A 5 -5.03 -17.51 -19.83
C ARG A 5 -4.79 -18.40 -21.05
N GLN A 6 -3.62 -18.30 -21.68
CA GLN A 6 -3.26 -19.15 -22.82
C GLN A 6 -3.12 -20.62 -22.39
N VAL A 7 -2.43 -20.88 -21.27
CA VAL A 7 -2.29 -22.24 -20.71
C VAL A 7 -3.67 -22.83 -20.38
N TRP A 8 -4.57 -22.06 -19.77
CA TRP A 8 -5.94 -22.50 -19.47
C TRP A 8 -6.73 -22.86 -20.74
N LEU A 9 -6.65 -22.04 -21.78
CA LEU A 9 -7.33 -22.31 -23.05
C LEU A 9 -6.79 -23.58 -23.70
N MET A 10 -5.47 -23.81 -23.67
CA MET A 10 -4.88 -25.05 -24.19
C MET A 10 -5.33 -26.29 -23.41
N ILE A 11 -5.38 -26.21 -22.07
CA ILE A 11 -5.82 -27.33 -21.22
C ILE A 11 -7.30 -27.64 -21.48
N ILE A 12 -8.16 -26.63 -21.53
CA ILE A 12 -9.60 -26.82 -21.80
C ILE A 12 -9.80 -27.40 -23.20
N ALA A 13 -9.11 -26.87 -24.22
CA ALA A 13 -9.21 -27.37 -25.57
C ALA A 13 -8.76 -28.84 -25.66
N SER A 14 -7.61 -29.18 -25.06
CA SER A 14 -7.10 -30.55 -25.04
C SER A 14 -8.05 -31.51 -24.31
N ALA A 15 -8.57 -31.12 -23.14
CA ALA A 15 -9.53 -31.92 -22.39
C ALA A 15 -10.84 -32.13 -23.16
N LEU A 16 -11.33 -31.11 -23.87
CA LEU A 16 -12.54 -31.19 -24.68
C LEU A 16 -12.35 -32.14 -25.88
N VAL A 17 -11.19 -32.08 -26.54
CA VAL A 17 -10.86 -33.02 -27.62
C VAL A 17 -10.79 -34.45 -27.09
N ALA A 18 -10.08 -34.69 -25.99
CA ALA A 18 -9.99 -36.01 -25.36
C ALA A 18 -11.37 -36.55 -24.95
N PHE A 19 -12.23 -35.68 -24.41
CA PHE A 19 -13.60 -35.99 -24.05
C PHE A 19 -14.43 -36.47 -25.25
N ILE A 20 -14.43 -35.69 -26.35
CA ILE A 20 -15.18 -36.03 -27.56
C ILE A 20 -14.69 -37.35 -28.15
N VAL A 21 -13.37 -37.53 -28.25
CA VAL A 21 -12.77 -38.74 -28.82
C VAL A 21 -13.15 -39.97 -28.00
N ALA A 22 -13.02 -39.93 -26.67
CA ALA A 22 -13.36 -41.05 -25.81
C ALA A 22 -14.85 -41.40 -25.85
N LEU A 23 -15.74 -40.40 -25.89
CA LEU A 23 -17.18 -40.62 -25.98
C LEU A 23 -17.57 -41.26 -27.31
N LEU A 24 -16.96 -40.81 -28.42
CA LEU A 24 -17.17 -41.43 -29.73
C LEU A 24 -16.67 -42.87 -29.77
N ILE A 25 -15.42 -43.13 -29.36
CA ILE A 25 -14.85 -44.49 -29.33
C ILE A 25 -15.71 -45.41 -28.48
N SER A 26 -16.08 -44.99 -27.26
CA SER A 26 -16.92 -45.79 -26.37
C SER A 26 -18.30 -46.09 -26.98
N THR A 27 -18.93 -45.11 -27.64
CA THR A 27 -20.24 -45.29 -28.27
C THR A 27 -20.16 -46.26 -29.46
N PHE A 28 -19.13 -46.15 -30.30
CA PHE A 28 -18.92 -47.07 -31.42
C PHE A 28 -18.61 -48.49 -30.94
N SER A 29 -17.68 -48.65 -29.99
CA SER A 29 -17.36 -49.96 -29.44
C SER A 29 -18.56 -50.64 -28.75
N ALA A 30 -19.34 -49.87 -27.99
CA ALA A 30 -20.55 -50.39 -27.36
C ALA A 30 -21.63 -50.78 -28.39
N ARG A 31 -21.78 -50.01 -29.46
CA ARG A 31 -22.68 -50.34 -30.58
C ARG A 31 -22.26 -51.66 -31.24
N ASP A 32 -21.00 -51.82 -31.61
CA ASP A 32 -20.50 -53.02 -32.29
C ASP A 32 -20.63 -54.26 -31.40
N TYR A 33 -20.34 -54.11 -30.10
CA TYR A 33 -20.55 -55.16 -29.11
C TYR A 33 -22.02 -55.58 -29.02
N LEU A 34 -22.94 -54.62 -28.87
CA LEU A 34 -24.37 -54.90 -28.80
C LEU A 34 -24.91 -55.53 -30.09
N GLN A 35 -24.42 -55.10 -31.25
CA GLN A 35 -24.81 -55.67 -32.54
C GLN A 35 -24.38 -57.14 -32.65
N THR A 36 -23.14 -57.44 -32.24
CA THR A 36 -22.62 -58.81 -32.20
C THR A 36 -23.44 -59.68 -31.24
N GLN A 37 -23.75 -59.17 -30.05
CA GLN A 37 -24.55 -59.88 -29.06
C GLN A 37 -25.97 -60.18 -29.55
N LEU A 38 -26.62 -59.22 -30.21
CA LEU A 38 -27.96 -59.42 -30.80
C LEU A 38 -27.95 -60.45 -31.92
N TYR A 39 -26.88 -60.49 -32.74
CA TYR A 39 -26.72 -61.52 -33.76
C TYR A 39 -26.52 -62.90 -33.15
N THR A 40 -25.59 -63.05 -32.20
CA THR A 40 -25.37 -64.33 -31.49
C THR A 40 -26.65 -64.80 -30.81
N GLN A 41 -27.36 -63.92 -30.09
CA GLN A 41 -28.64 -64.25 -29.47
C GLN A 41 -29.68 -64.71 -30.50
N SER A 42 -29.78 -64.03 -31.64
CA SER A 42 -30.71 -64.41 -32.72
C SER A 42 -30.34 -65.77 -33.33
N SER A 43 -29.05 -66.01 -33.57
CA SER A 43 -28.51 -67.26 -34.15
C SER A 43 -28.67 -68.46 -33.22
N ASP A 44 -28.34 -68.29 -31.93
CA ASP A 44 -28.47 -69.33 -30.91
C ASP A 44 -29.93 -69.69 -30.69
N THR A 45 -30.81 -68.68 -30.62
CA THR A 45 -32.25 -68.91 -30.46
C THR A 45 -32.86 -69.54 -31.72
N ALA A 46 -32.44 -69.12 -32.91
CA ALA A 46 -32.90 -69.73 -34.17
C ALA A 46 -32.50 -71.21 -34.22
N SER A 47 -31.27 -71.54 -33.81
CA SER A 47 -30.77 -72.92 -33.77
C SER A 47 -31.52 -73.76 -32.74
N ALA A 48 -31.77 -73.21 -31.54
CA ALA A 48 -32.54 -73.89 -30.49
C ALA A 48 -34.01 -74.11 -30.91
N LEU A 49 -34.65 -73.12 -31.52
CA LEU A 49 -36.02 -73.23 -32.01
C LEU A 49 -36.11 -74.18 -33.20
N ALA A 50 -35.15 -74.16 -34.13
CA ALA A 50 -35.11 -75.11 -35.24
C ALA A 50 -34.92 -76.55 -34.74
N LEU A 51 -34.08 -76.76 -33.72
CA LEU A 51 -33.90 -78.08 -33.09
C LEU A 51 -35.18 -78.56 -32.40
N SER A 52 -35.86 -77.71 -31.63
CA SER A 52 -37.09 -78.08 -30.94
C SER A 52 -38.24 -78.38 -31.92
N ILE A 53 -38.39 -77.57 -32.98
CA ILE A 53 -39.35 -77.82 -34.06
C ILE A 53 -39.01 -79.12 -34.80
N SER A 54 -37.73 -79.40 -35.05
CA SER A 54 -37.28 -80.63 -35.71
C SER A 54 -37.65 -81.90 -34.92
N GLN A 55 -37.65 -81.83 -33.58
CA GLN A 55 -38.03 -82.94 -32.72
C GLN A 55 -39.55 -83.17 -32.64
N GLN A 56 -40.36 -82.15 -32.93
CA GLN A 56 -41.83 -82.18 -32.83
C GLN A 56 -42.51 -81.90 -34.17
N ALA A 57 -41.82 -82.17 -35.29
CA ALA A 57 -42.16 -81.73 -36.65
C ALA A 57 -43.52 -82.21 -37.22
N ASN A 58 -44.27 -83.03 -36.48
CA ASN A 58 -45.55 -83.60 -36.92
C ASN A 58 -46.78 -82.86 -36.37
N ASP A 59 -46.62 -81.89 -35.46
CA ASP A 59 -47.74 -81.12 -34.89
C ASP A 59 -47.60 -79.61 -35.19
N PRO A 60 -48.31 -79.08 -36.21
CA PRO A 60 -48.25 -77.66 -36.56
C PRO A 60 -48.76 -76.74 -35.45
N ALA A 61 -49.69 -77.19 -34.59
CA ALA A 61 -50.19 -76.38 -33.48
C ALA A 61 -49.14 -76.23 -32.38
N MET A 62 -48.32 -77.25 -32.15
CA MET A 62 -47.21 -77.18 -31.19
C MET A 62 -46.09 -76.25 -31.67
N VAL A 63 -45.77 -76.26 -32.97
CA VAL A 63 -44.81 -75.32 -33.59
C VAL A 63 -45.27 -73.88 -33.43
N GLU A 64 -46.55 -73.60 -33.66
CA GLU A 64 -47.15 -72.29 -33.44
C GLU A 64 -47.11 -71.88 -31.97
N LEU A 65 -47.41 -72.80 -31.04
CA LEU A 65 -47.36 -72.53 -29.59
C LEU A 65 -45.94 -72.23 -29.09
N MET A 66 -44.93 -72.97 -29.53
CA MET A 66 -43.53 -72.71 -29.18
C MET A 66 -43.05 -71.37 -29.74
N THR A 67 -43.46 -71.04 -30.97
CA THR A 67 -43.08 -69.79 -31.62
C THR A 67 -43.76 -68.60 -30.94
N ASN A 68 -45.05 -68.71 -30.62
CA ASN A 68 -45.78 -67.70 -29.85
C ASN A 68 -45.18 -67.51 -28.45
N ALA A 69 -44.90 -68.58 -27.71
CA ALA A 69 -44.30 -68.47 -26.38
C ALA A 69 -42.92 -67.78 -26.41
N LEU A 70 -42.11 -68.05 -27.44
CA LEU A 70 -40.83 -67.37 -27.64
C LEU A 70 -41.03 -65.89 -28.03
N PHE A 71 -42.01 -65.59 -28.87
CA PHE A 71 -42.32 -64.24 -29.31
C PHE A 71 -42.90 -63.36 -28.19
N ASP A 72 -43.77 -63.94 -27.35
CA ASP A 72 -44.39 -63.30 -26.18
C ASP A 72 -43.37 -62.88 -25.10
N SER A 73 -42.13 -63.39 -25.18
CA SER A 73 -41.01 -62.89 -24.37
C SER A 73 -40.66 -61.42 -24.65
N GLY A 74 -41.08 -60.87 -25.80
CA GLY A 74 -40.87 -59.47 -26.18
C GLY A 74 -39.44 -59.11 -26.57
N HIS A 75 -38.53 -60.08 -26.67
CA HIS A 75 -37.13 -59.86 -27.02
C HIS A 75 -36.85 -59.88 -28.53
N PHE A 76 -37.82 -60.27 -29.35
CA PHE A 76 -37.65 -60.43 -30.80
C PHE A 76 -38.48 -59.41 -31.57
N ALA A 77 -37.89 -58.88 -32.65
CA ALA A 77 -38.57 -57.97 -33.57
C ALA A 77 -39.51 -58.74 -34.50
N TRP A 78 -39.05 -59.89 -35.00
CA TRP A 78 -39.84 -60.77 -35.84
C TRP A 78 -39.29 -62.21 -35.82
N ILE A 79 -40.18 -63.15 -36.06
CA ILE A 79 -39.86 -64.57 -36.28
C ILE A 79 -40.55 -65.00 -37.57
N ARG A 80 -39.80 -65.65 -38.47
CA ARG A 80 -40.29 -66.18 -39.73
C ARG A 80 -39.88 -67.63 -39.88
N ILE A 81 -40.85 -68.49 -40.19
CA ILE A 81 -40.66 -69.89 -40.53
C ILE A 81 -41.06 -70.07 -41.98
N SER A 82 -40.17 -70.63 -42.80
CA SER A 82 -40.39 -70.87 -44.22
C SER A 82 -40.21 -72.34 -44.58
N ASP A 83 -41.02 -72.82 -45.51
CA ASP A 83 -40.94 -74.13 -46.15
C ASP A 83 -39.65 -74.24 -47.02
N PRO A 84 -39.19 -75.44 -47.45
CA PRO A 84 -38.01 -75.61 -48.30
C PRO A 84 -38.12 -74.89 -49.65
N HIS A 85 -39.35 -74.58 -50.10
CA HIS A 85 -39.63 -73.79 -51.29
C HIS A 85 -39.68 -72.27 -51.04
N GLY A 86 -39.37 -71.82 -49.82
CA GLY A 86 -39.35 -70.41 -49.44
C GLY A 86 -40.71 -69.79 -49.13
N LYS A 87 -41.80 -70.59 -49.14
CA LYS A 87 -43.14 -70.13 -48.76
C LYS A 87 -43.21 -69.97 -47.23
N THR A 88 -43.62 -68.79 -46.76
CA THR A 88 -43.79 -68.49 -45.33
C THR A 88 -44.90 -69.34 -44.73
N ILE A 89 -44.55 -70.17 -43.74
CA ILE A 89 -45.46 -71.02 -42.97
C ILE A 89 -46.02 -70.22 -41.78
N TYR A 90 -45.15 -69.47 -41.12
CA TYR A 90 -45.50 -68.66 -39.96
C TYR A 90 -44.69 -67.38 -39.96
N GLU A 91 -45.32 -66.26 -39.63
CA GLU A 91 -44.66 -64.97 -39.57
C GLU A 91 -45.32 -64.09 -38.52
N GLN A 92 -44.52 -63.58 -37.59
CA GLN A 92 -44.99 -62.67 -36.54
C GLN A 92 -44.04 -61.49 -36.41
N TYR A 93 -44.62 -60.29 -36.34
CA TYR A 93 -43.92 -59.02 -36.26
C TYR A 93 -44.33 -58.25 -35.03
N ASN A 94 -43.35 -57.64 -34.35
CA ASN A 94 -43.61 -56.72 -33.27
C ASN A 94 -43.64 -55.30 -33.86
N ARG A 95 -44.83 -54.71 -34.03
CA ARG A 95 -44.95 -53.34 -34.54
C ARG A 95 -44.51 -52.35 -33.47
N GLU A 96 -43.36 -51.72 -33.74
CA GLU A 96 -42.68 -50.63 -33.05
C GLU A 96 -43.30 -50.12 -31.73
N LEU A 97 -42.66 -50.47 -30.61
CA LEU A 97 -42.88 -49.79 -29.34
C LEU A 97 -42.02 -48.50 -29.25
N PRO A 98 -42.57 -47.40 -28.73
CA PRO A 98 -41.84 -46.14 -28.58
C PRO A 98 -40.59 -46.32 -27.72
N THR A 99 -39.43 -45.97 -28.26
CA THR A 99 -38.16 -45.98 -27.52
C THR A 99 -38.06 -44.72 -26.64
N LYS A 100 -37.44 -44.84 -25.46
CA LYS A 100 -37.12 -43.67 -24.59
C LYS A 100 -35.91 -42.87 -25.10
N VAL A 101 -35.47 -43.11 -26.33
CA VAL A 101 -34.22 -42.61 -26.90
C VAL A 101 -34.54 -41.55 -27.97
N PRO A 102 -33.82 -40.41 -28.02
CA PRO A 102 -34.07 -39.39 -29.03
C PRO A 102 -33.85 -39.90 -30.47
N ALA A 103 -34.73 -39.47 -31.39
CA ALA A 103 -34.68 -39.91 -32.79
C ALA A 103 -33.36 -39.59 -33.50
N TRP A 104 -32.75 -38.43 -33.21
CA TRP A 104 -31.46 -38.03 -33.79
C TRP A 104 -30.33 -39.02 -33.44
N PHE A 105 -30.38 -39.62 -32.26
CA PHE A 105 -29.34 -40.54 -31.79
C PHE A 105 -29.45 -41.88 -32.52
N VAL A 106 -30.68 -42.37 -32.68
CA VAL A 106 -30.98 -43.58 -33.45
C VAL A 106 -30.54 -43.43 -34.92
N GLN A 107 -30.81 -42.26 -35.52
CA GLN A 107 -30.39 -41.95 -36.89
C GLN A 107 -28.87 -41.86 -37.06
N ARG A 108 -28.16 -41.29 -36.08
CA ARG A 108 -26.71 -41.10 -36.16
C ARG A 108 -25.91 -42.38 -35.90
N PHE A 109 -26.47 -43.29 -35.10
CA PHE A 109 -25.84 -44.56 -34.70
C PHE A 109 -26.78 -45.75 -34.97
N PRO A 110 -27.00 -46.14 -36.24
CA PRO A 110 -27.95 -47.20 -36.61
C PRO A 110 -27.45 -48.59 -36.16
N ILE A 111 -28.23 -49.37 -35.40
CA ILE A 111 -27.87 -50.74 -35.01
C ILE A 111 -28.48 -51.70 -36.04
N THR A 112 -27.64 -52.36 -36.83
CA THR A 112 -28.11 -53.29 -37.87
C THR A 112 -28.12 -54.71 -37.30
N VAL A 113 -29.29 -55.21 -36.92
CA VAL A 113 -29.43 -56.59 -36.43
C VAL A 113 -29.53 -57.54 -37.62
N GLN A 114 -28.50 -58.38 -37.81
CA GLN A 114 -28.59 -59.47 -38.78
C GLN A 114 -29.48 -60.58 -38.22
N PRO A 115 -30.39 -61.15 -39.03
CA PRO A 115 -31.23 -62.26 -38.59
C PRO A 115 -30.39 -63.52 -38.38
N GLY A 116 -30.65 -64.23 -37.29
CA GLY A 116 -30.15 -65.57 -37.08
C GLY A 116 -30.92 -66.58 -37.93
N GLU A 117 -30.23 -67.56 -38.49
CA GLU A 117 -30.81 -68.51 -39.43
C GLU A 117 -30.48 -69.94 -39.04
N ALA A 118 -31.48 -70.82 -39.03
CA ALA A 118 -31.28 -72.24 -38.76
C ALA A 118 -32.21 -73.11 -39.63
N LEU A 119 -31.74 -74.30 -39.99
CA LEU A 119 -32.47 -75.25 -40.83
C LEU A 119 -33.29 -76.20 -39.96
N ILE A 120 -34.56 -76.41 -40.32
CA ILE A 120 -35.46 -77.38 -39.67
C ILE A 120 -35.34 -78.70 -40.44
N SER A 121 -35.06 -79.80 -39.73
CA SER A 121 -34.97 -81.13 -40.32
C SER A 121 -36.10 -82.02 -39.80
N ASN A 122 -36.74 -82.77 -40.69
CA ASN A 122 -37.65 -83.86 -40.33
C ASN A 122 -37.00 -85.18 -40.75
N GLY A 123 -36.14 -85.73 -39.88
CA GLY A 123 -35.29 -86.87 -40.19
C GLY A 123 -34.21 -86.54 -41.23
N TRP A 124 -34.31 -87.13 -42.42
CA TRP A 124 -33.35 -86.97 -43.54
C TRP A 124 -33.73 -85.89 -44.56
N LYS A 125 -34.87 -85.20 -44.38
CA LYS A 125 -35.35 -84.17 -45.29
C LYS A 125 -35.41 -82.81 -44.60
N GLN A 126 -34.91 -81.78 -45.29
CA GLN A 126 -35.08 -80.39 -44.88
C GLN A 126 -36.57 -80.06 -44.91
N ALA A 127 -37.15 -79.74 -43.75
CA ALA A 127 -38.55 -79.40 -43.58
C ALA A 127 -38.80 -77.89 -43.63
N GLY A 128 -37.75 -77.07 -43.49
CA GLY A 128 -37.86 -75.62 -43.58
C GLY A 128 -36.65 -74.87 -43.05
N LYS A 129 -36.83 -73.58 -42.83
CA LYS A 129 -35.83 -72.67 -42.23
C LYS A 129 -36.52 -71.73 -41.24
N VAL A 130 -35.89 -71.52 -40.09
CA VAL A 130 -36.26 -70.52 -39.10
C VAL A 130 -35.34 -69.31 -39.26
N GLN A 131 -35.93 -68.13 -39.33
CA GLN A 131 -35.23 -66.86 -39.27
C GLN A 131 -35.76 -66.05 -38.09
N ILE A 132 -34.87 -65.59 -37.20
CA ILE A 132 -35.22 -64.81 -36.01
C ILE A 132 -34.38 -63.54 -35.99
N SER A 133 -34.99 -62.41 -35.63
CA SER A 133 -34.26 -61.16 -35.38
C SER A 133 -34.59 -60.61 -34.00
N ALA A 134 -33.55 -60.41 -33.19
CA ALA A 134 -33.67 -59.78 -31.88
C ALA A 134 -34.06 -58.29 -31.97
N HIS A 135 -34.76 -57.80 -30.96
CA HIS A 135 -35.27 -56.43 -30.92
C HIS A 135 -34.19 -55.44 -30.47
N SER A 136 -33.92 -54.41 -31.27
CA SER A 136 -32.84 -53.44 -31.03
C SER A 136 -33.16 -52.39 -29.95
N ARG A 137 -34.41 -52.29 -29.47
CA ARG A 137 -34.84 -51.30 -28.46
C ARG A 137 -33.97 -51.31 -27.20
N PHE A 138 -33.75 -52.47 -26.60
CA PHE A 138 -33.00 -52.58 -25.35
C PHE A 138 -31.53 -52.20 -25.55
N ALA A 139 -30.98 -52.49 -26.73
CA ALA A 139 -29.63 -52.06 -27.10
C ALA A 139 -29.54 -50.53 -27.23
N TYR A 140 -30.52 -49.88 -27.87
CA TYR A 140 -30.58 -48.42 -27.93
C TYR A 140 -30.75 -47.76 -26.56
N GLU A 141 -31.65 -48.27 -25.72
CA GLU A 141 -31.86 -47.75 -24.37
C GLU A 141 -30.59 -47.90 -23.51
N SER A 142 -29.88 -49.03 -23.63
CA SER A 142 -28.62 -49.28 -22.94
C SER A 142 -27.49 -48.38 -23.46
N LEU A 143 -27.36 -48.24 -24.77
CA LEU A 143 -26.35 -47.38 -25.41
C LEU A 143 -26.54 -45.91 -25.00
N TRP A 144 -27.79 -45.42 -25.01
CA TRP A 144 -28.13 -44.08 -24.58
C TRP A 144 -27.88 -43.85 -23.08
N ALA A 145 -28.29 -44.80 -22.23
CA ALA A 145 -28.06 -44.72 -20.79
C ALA A 145 -26.56 -44.69 -20.45
N ASN A 146 -25.76 -45.54 -21.11
CA ASN A 146 -24.32 -45.59 -20.91
C ASN A 146 -23.63 -44.33 -21.46
N GLY A 147 -24.04 -43.82 -22.62
CA GLY A 147 -23.55 -42.56 -23.17
C GLY A 147 -23.80 -41.38 -22.23
N LYS A 148 -25.01 -41.28 -21.64
CA LYS A 148 -25.32 -40.27 -20.62
C LYS A 148 -24.45 -40.42 -19.38
N LYS A 149 -24.28 -41.64 -18.86
CA LYS A 149 -23.42 -41.90 -17.69
C LYS A 149 -21.98 -41.44 -17.95
N LEU A 150 -21.41 -41.80 -19.10
CA LEU A 150 -20.05 -41.41 -19.47
C LEU A 150 -19.92 -39.88 -19.59
N PHE A 151 -20.88 -39.23 -20.24
CA PHE A 151 -20.94 -37.77 -20.36
C PHE A 151 -20.89 -37.09 -18.98
N PHE A 152 -21.75 -37.50 -18.04
CA PHE A 152 -21.79 -36.90 -16.71
C PHE A 152 -20.54 -37.19 -15.87
N TRP A 153 -19.99 -38.41 -15.93
CA TRP A 153 -18.76 -38.75 -15.22
C TRP A 153 -17.56 -37.95 -15.71
N MET A 154 -17.42 -37.77 -17.02
CA MET A 154 -16.33 -36.98 -17.59
C MET A 154 -16.54 -35.47 -17.36
N LEU A 155 -17.78 -34.97 -17.42
CA LEU A 155 -18.07 -33.58 -17.06
C LEU A 155 -17.68 -33.29 -15.61
N PHE A 156 -18.08 -34.16 -14.68
CA PHE A 156 -17.74 -34.04 -13.27
C PHE A 156 -16.22 -34.11 -13.05
N GLY A 157 -15.56 -35.10 -13.66
CA GLY A 157 -14.10 -35.23 -13.61
C GLY A 157 -13.38 -34.00 -14.16
N GLY A 158 -13.83 -33.47 -15.30
CA GLY A 158 -13.27 -32.27 -15.91
C GLY A 158 -13.41 -31.02 -15.04
N ILE A 159 -14.59 -30.81 -14.44
CA ILE A 159 -14.81 -29.69 -13.50
C ILE A 159 -13.93 -29.86 -12.26
N PHE A 160 -13.87 -31.06 -11.69
CA PHE A 160 -13.07 -31.35 -10.51
C PHE A 160 -11.57 -31.11 -10.75
N THR A 161 -11.02 -31.66 -11.84
CA THR A 161 -9.62 -31.44 -12.23
C THR A 161 -9.36 -29.97 -12.55
N GLY A 162 -10.32 -29.27 -13.19
CA GLY A 162 -10.23 -27.84 -13.46
C GLY A 162 -10.15 -27.00 -12.18
N LEU A 163 -11.01 -27.28 -11.19
CA LEU A 163 -10.99 -26.61 -9.89
C LEU A 163 -9.66 -26.85 -9.16
N LEU A 164 -9.19 -28.10 -9.13
CA LEU A 164 -7.92 -28.47 -8.50
C LEU A 164 -6.75 -27.72 -9.16
N MET A 165 -6.72 -27.68 -10.49
CA MET A 165 -5.69 -26.98 -11.27
C MET A 165 -5.74 -25.47 -11.01
N ASN A 166 -6.94 -24.87 -10.92
CA ASN A 166 -7.10 -23.44 -10.62
C ASN A 166 -6.51 -23.08 -9.25
N ILE A 167 -6.77 -23.92 -8.23
CA ILE A 167 -6.21 -23.74 -6.88
C ILE A 167 -4.68 -23.82 -6.93
N LEU A 168 -4.12 -24.83 -7.61
CA LEU A 168 -2.68 -25.02 -7.73
C LEU A 168 -2.00 -23.83 -8.43
N LEU A 169 -2.56 -23.40 -9.56
CA LEU A 169 -2.07 -22.28 -10.36
C LEU A 169 -2.10 -20.95 -9.60
N ASN A 170 -3.20 -20.65 -8.89
CA ASN A 170 -3.30 -19.44 -8.08
C ASN A 170 -2.33 -19.45 -6.89
N ARG A 171 -2.07 -20.63 -6.31
CA ARG A 171 -1.15 -20.78 -5.19
C ARG A 171 0.30 -20.53 -5.61
N ILE A 172 0.71 -20.93 -6.82
CA ILE A 172 2.05 -20.63 -7.39
C ILE A 172 2.15 -19.17 -7.84
N ARG A 173 1.08 -18.60 -8.40
CA ARG A 173 1.06 -17.23 -8.93
C ARG A 173 1.22 -16.16 -7.84
N ARG A 174 0.58 -16.33 -6.68
CA ARG A 174 0.56 -15.33 -5.61
C ARG A 174 1.96 -14.91 -5.14
N PRO A 175 2.89 -15.83 -4.80
CA PRO A 175 4.25 -15.48 -4.40
C PRO A 175 5.03 -14.68 -5.44
N ILE A 176 4.88 -15.02 -6.72
CA ILE A 176 5.58 -14.33 -7.82
C ILE A 176 5.12 -12.87 -7.90
N LEU A 177 3.81 -12.63 -7.82
CA LEU A 177 3.27 -11.27 -7.81
C LEU A 177 3.68 -10.48 -6.58
N GLN A 178 3.78 -11.12 -5.41
CA GLN A 178 4.26 -10.48 -4.19
C GLN A 178 5.73 -10.03 -4.31
N MET A 179 6.59 -10.86 -4.89
CA MET A 179 7.99 -10.50 -5.13
C MET A 179 8.13 -9.38 -6.17
N MET A 180 7.30 -9.35 -7.21
CA MET A 180 7.25 -8.23 -8.16
C MET A 180 6.80 -6.93 -7.47
N ALA A 181 5.78 -7.01 -6.62
CA ALA A 181 5.30 -5.85 -5.85
C ALA A 181 6.36 -5.36 -4.86
N GLN A 182 7.11 -6.27 -4.23
CA GLN A 182 8.26 -5.92 -3.39
C GLN A 182 9.33 -5.16 -4.18
N ALA A 183 9.65 -5.61 -5.40
CA ALA A 183 10.59 -4.92 -6.28
C ALA A 183 10.16 -3.47 -6.58
N ALA A 184 8.88 -3.28 -6.92
CA ALA A 184 8.30 -1.97 -7.18
C ALA A 184 8.27 -1.09 -5.92
N ALA A 185 7.98 -1.67 -4.75
CA ALA A 185 7.92 -0.93 -3.49
C ALA A 185 9.29 -0.33 -3.07
N ILE A 186 10.41 -0.95 -3.48
CA ILE A 186 11.75 -0.42 -3.22
C ILE A 186 11.94 0.98 -3.86
N SER A 187 11.37 1.24 -5.05
CA SER A 187 11.49 2.56 -5.70
C SER A 187 10.74 3.66 -4.93
N GLU A 188 9.68 3.29 -4.21
CA GLU A 188 8.92 4.18 -3.33
C GLU A 188 9.50 4.23 -1.89
N ARG A 189 10.72 3.70 -1.67
CA ARG A 189 11.35 3.56 -0.33
C ARG A 189 10.51 2.78 0.69
N LYS A 190 9.67 1.85 0.22
CA LYS A 190 8.89 0.94 1.06
C LYS A 190 9.57 -0.43 1.14
N PHE A 191 10.21 -0.72 2.26
CA PHE A 191 10.97 -1.95 2.48
C PHE A 191 10.06 -3.08 3.01
N ILE A 192 9.33 -3.71 2.10
CA ILE A 192 8.41 -4.81 2.41
C ILE A 192 9.20 -6.12 2.49
N HIS A 193 8.90 -6.97 3.48
CA HIS A 193 9.42 -8.35 3.54
C HIS A 193 8.35 -9.35 3.08
N VAL A 194 8.74 -10.27 2.20
CA VAL A 194 7.84 -11.32 1.72
C VAL A 194 8.13 -12.61 2.50
N PRO A 195 7.13 -13.25 3.13
CA PRO A 195 7.34 -14.50 3.85
C PRO A 195 7.78 -15.63 2.89
N PRO A 196 8.51 -16.63 3.38
CA PRO A 196 9.03 -17.70 2.55
C PRO A 196 7.86 -18.47 1.89
N PRO A 197 7.86 -18.61 0.55
CA PRO A 197 6.81 -19.34 -0.13
C PRO A 197 6.84 -20.83 0.23
N PRO A 198 5.69 -21.53 0.16
CA PRO A 198 5.63 -22.96 0.48
C PRO A 198 6.46 -23.82 -0.48
N TYR A 199 6.67 -23.34 -1.71
CA TYR A 199 7.42 -24.01 -2.78
C TYR A 199 8.93 -23.85 -2.61
N ILE A 200 9.66 -24.96 -2.66
CA ILE A 200 11.11 -25.00 -2.39
C ILE A 200 11.87 -24.22 -3.47
N GLU A 201 11.41 -24.28 -4.72
CA GLU A 201 12.01 -23.65 -5.89
C GLU A 201 11.98 -22.12 -5.82
N LEU A 202 10.97 -21.55 -5.16
CA LEU A 202 10.80 -20.10 -5.02
C LEU A 202 11.47 -19.53 -3.76
N ARG A 203 11.84 -20.38 -2.78
CA ARG A 203 12.49 -19.92 -1.54
C ARG A 203 13.82 -19.21 -1.77
N PRO A 204 14.76 -19.72 -2.60
CA PRO A 204 16.01 -19.03 -2.88
C PRO A 204 15.79 -17.62 -3.45
N MET A 205 14.82 -17.48 -4.36
CA MET A 205 14.46 -16.19 -4.95
C MET A 205 13.88 -15.22 -3.92
N ALA A 206 12.93 -15.66 -3.09
CA ALA A 206 12.35 -14.84 -2.04
C ALA A 206 13.40 -14.41 -1.00
N ASN A 207 14.30 -15.32 -0.62
CA ASN A 207 15.38 -15.03 0.32
C ASN A 207 16.39 -14.03 -0.27
N ALA A 208 16.78 -14.21 -1.54
CA ALA A 208 17.65 -13.27 -2.23
C ALA A 208 17.02 -11.87 -2.32
N MET A 209 15.73 -11.77 -2.62
CA MET A 209 14.99 -10.51 -2.67
C MET A 209 14.89 -9.84 -1.29
N ASN A 210 14.55 -10.59 -0.25
CA ASN A 210 14.53 -10.08 1.12
C ASN A 210 15.92 -9.59 1.57
N SER A 211 16.98 -10.28 1.16
CA SER A 211 18.37 -9.89 1.47
C SER A 211 18.78 -8.62 0.72
N MET A 212 18.30 -8.46 -0.53
CA MET A 212 18.48 -7.23 -1.30
C MET A 212 17.75 -6.06 -0.63
N VAL A 213 16.48 -6.23 -0.23
CA VAL A 213 15.70 -5.21 0.49
C VAL A 213 16.41 -4.77 1.77
N ALA A 214 16.91 -5.72 2.56
CA ALA A 214 17.66 -5.40 3.78
C ALA A 214 18.94 -4.60 3.49
N ARG A 215 19.71 -4.99 2.46
CA ARG A 215 20.92 -4.25 2.05
C ARG A 215 20.61 -2.84 1.56
N VAL A 216 19.60 -2.68 0.70
CA VAL A 216 19.21 -1.37 0.18
C VAL A 216 18.73 -0.47 1.32
N LYS A 217 17.95 -0.98 2.26
CA LYS A 217 17.56 -0.23 3.46
C LYS A 217 18.79 0.25 4.24
N SER A 218 19.73 -0.65 4.51
CA SER A 218 20.97 -0.31 5.21
C SER A 218 21.77 0.77 4.49
N MET A 219 21.87 0.74 3.17
CA MET A 219 22.55 1.77 2.39
C MET A 219 21.86 3.14 2.52
N PHE A 220 20.53 3.19 2.51
CA PHE A 220 19.79 4.43 2.72
C PHE A 220 19.97 4.98 4.14
N ASP A 221 19.94 4.11 5.15
CA ASP A 221 20.16 4.50 6.55
C ASP A 221 21.58 5.07 6.72
N GLU A 222 22.59 4.40 6.16
CA GLU A 222 24.00 4.86 6.18
C GLU A 222 24.18 6.18 5.44
N GLN A 223 23.60 6.32 4.25
CA GLN A 223 23.66 7.56 3.48
C GLN A 223 22.97 8.72 4.21
N SER A 224 21.85 8.46 4.88
CA SER A 224 21.14 9.48 5.66
C SER A 224 21.98 9.93 6.86
N ALA A 225 22.56 9.00 7.60
CA ALA A 225 23.47 9.29 8.70
C ALA A 225 24.71 10.05 8.21
N HIS A 226 25.27 9.70 7.04
CA HIS A 226 26.40 10.41 6.47
C HIS A 226 26.04 11.85 6.07
N ILE A 227 24.87 12.07 5.47
CA ILE A 227 24.37 13.42 5.16
C ILE A 227 24.16 14.23 6.43
N GLU A 228 23.62 13.62 7.49
CA GLU A 228 23.41 14.28 8.78
C GLU A 228 24.75 14.68 9.42
N GLN A 229 25.73 13.78 9.38
CA GLN A 229 27.09 14.07 9.84
C GLN A 229 27.73 15.20 9.02
N LEU A 230 27.64 15.16 7.69
CA LEU A 230 28.15 16.24 6.84
C LEU A 230 27.47 17.58 7.13
N LYS A 231 26.16 17.58 7.39
CA LYS A 231 25.44 18.79 7.83
C LYS A 231 25.94 19.28 9.19
N TYR A 232 26.16 18.37 10.13
CA TYR A 232 26.70 18.70 11.44
C TYR A 232 28.07 19.36 11.32
N ASP A 233 28.99 18.73 10.58
CA ASP A 233 30.35 19.23 10.37
C ASP A 233 30.38 20.55 9.58
N ALA A 234 29.50 20.71 8.59
CA ALA A 234 29.42 21.91 7.76
C ALA A 234 28.80 23.12 8.49
N ASN A 235 28.04 22.90 9.57
CA ASN A 235 27.33 23.96 10.30
C ASN A 235 27.98 24.35 11.63
N ARG A 236 29.00 23.61 12.08
CA ARG A 236 29.67 23.84 13.37
C ARG A 236 31.13 24.23 13.21
N ASP A 237 31.65 24.93 14.22
CA ASP A 237 33.09 25.22 14.35
C ASP A 237 33.82 23.98 14.91
N SER A 238 34.93 23.60 14.27
CA SER A 238 35.66 22.36 14.57
C SER A 238 36.36 22.35 15.93
N VAL A 239 36.63 23.52 16.51
CA VAL A 239 37.29 23.66 17.81
C VAL A 239 36.27 23.76 18.94
N THR A 240 35.21 24.56 18.74
CA THR A 240 34.28 24.92 19.82
C THR A 240 32.96 24.14 19.81
N GLY A 241 32.60 23.48 18.71
CA GLY A 241 31.33 22.78 18.55
C GLY A 241 30.09 23.68 18.48
N LEU A 242 30.26 25.00 18.60
CA LEU A 242 29.19 25.98 18.38
C LEU A 242 28.84 26.08 16.89
N ALA A 243 27.71 26.72 16.58
CA ALA A 243 27.39 27.08 15.21
C ALA A 243 28.52 27.92 14.59
N ASN A 244 28.80 27.68 13.31
CA ASN A 244 29.75 28.50 12.57
C ASN A 244 29.08 29.77 12.02
N ARG A 245 29.91 30.68 11.51
CA ARG A 245 29.47 31.94 10.90
C ARG A 245 28.37 31.76 9.85
N SER A 246 28.54 30.81 8.93
CA SER A 246 27.60 30.62 7.81
C SER A 246 26.22 30.22 8.33
N PHE A 247 26.17 29.21 9.20
CA PHE A 247 24.94 28.71 9.79
C PHE A 247 24.24 29.76 10.63
N PHE A 248 25.00 30.47 11.48
CA PHE A 248 24.47 31.54 12.31
C PHE A 248 23.87 32.68 11.49
N MET A 249 24.55 33.14 10.44
CA MET A 249 24.04 34.24 9.60
C MET A 249 22.75 33.86 8.88
N ALA A 250 22.65 32.64 8.37
CA ALA A 250 21.42 32.14 7.75
C ALA A 250 20.26 32.08 8.75
N ARG A 251 20.54 31.65 9.99
CA ARG A 251 19.53 31.55 11.04
C ARG A 251 19.13 32.92 11.61
N LEU A 252 20.07 33.86 11.73
CA LEU A 252 19.82 35.26 12.08
C LEU A 252 18.97 35.96 11.01
N ALA A 253 19.20 35.68 9.72
CA ALA A 253 18.37 36.20 8.63
C ALA A 253 16.90 35.78 8.81
N ASN A 254 16.68 34.51 9.16
CA ASN A 254 15.35 33.97 9.43
C ASN A 254 14.74 34.62 10.66
N LEU A 255 15.49 34.79 11.76
CA LEU A 255 15.00 35.46 12.97
C LEU A 255 14.54 36.90 12.71
N LEU A 256 15.26 37.65 11.87
CA LEU A 256 14.92 39.03 11.55
C LEU A 256 13.79 39.19 10.51
N SER A 257 13.51 38.14 9.74
CA SER A 257 12.54 38.18 8.62
C SER A 257 11.24 37.42 8.89
N ALA A 258 11.23 36.48 9.85
CA ALA A 258 10.09 35.60 10.08
C ALA A 258 8.99 36.29 10.91
N GLU A 259 7.80 36.44 10.32
CA GLU A 259 6.61 36.97 11.01
C GLU A 259 6.23 36.16 12.27
N GLU A 260 6.60 34.88 12.34
CA GLU A 260 6.26 34.00 13.49
C GLU A 260 7.22 34.10 14.67
N SER A 261 8.37 34.78 14.50
CA SER A 261 9.39 34.89 15.55
C SER A 261 9.06 35.98 16.57
N LEU A 262 9.61 35.85 17.80
CA LEU A 262 9.56 36.89 18.82
C LEU A 262 10.12 38.20 18.22
N PRO A 263 9.38 39.32 18.30
CA PRO A 263 9.65 40.50 17.47
C PRO A 263 10.94 41.24 17.86
N ASP A 264 11.36 41.12 19.13
CA ASP A 264 12.46 41.91 19.68
C ASP A 264 13.44 40.99 20.40
N GLY A 265 14.73 41.35 20.37
CA GLY A 265 15.76 40.60 21.09
C GLY A 265 17.10 41.30 21.07
N THR A 266 18.09 40.63 21.65
CA THR A 266 19.44 41.21 21.79
C THR A 266 20.48 40.30 21.15
N LEU A 267 21.35 40.91 20.34
CA LEU A 267 22.56 40.28 19.81
C LEU A 267 23.76 40.69 20.65
N PHE A 268 24.33 39.73 21.37
CA PHE A 268 25.60 39.90 22.07
C PHE A 268 26.75 39.44 21.17
N MET A 269 27.81 40.24 21.09
CA MET A 269 29.07 39.88 20.48
C MET A 269 30.18 39.98 21.50
N LEU A 270 30.95 38.90 21.60
CA LEU A 270 31.99 38.67 22.57
C LEU A 270 33.30 38.52 21.82
N ARG A 271 34.32 39.29 22.18
CA ARG A 271 35.66 39.16 21.59
C ARG A 271 36.73 38.95 22.65
N LEU A 272 37.46 37.84 22.51
CA LEU A 272 38.65 37.59 23.30
C LEU A 272 39.77 38.56 22.90
N ASN A 273 40.33 39.26 23.88
CA ASN A 273 41.38 40.24 23.62
C ASN A 273 42.71 39.52 23.31
N ASN A 274 43.39 39.99 22.25
CA ASN A 274 44.73 39.52 21.85
C ASN A 274 44.90 37.99 21.83
N LEU A 275 44.02 37.27 21.11
CA LEU A 275 44.08 35.80 20.97
C LEU A 275 45.47 35.29 20.53
N ALA A 276 46.18 36.05 19.67
CA ALA A 276 47.54 35.71 19.27
C ALA A 276 48.54 35.78 20.44
N GLY A 277 48.37 36.74 21.35
CA GLY A 277 49.11 36.82 22.61
C GLY A 277 48.78 35.68 23.56
N LEU A 278 47.51 35.33 23.70
CA LEU A 278 47.08 34.15 24.49
C LEU A 278 47.73 32.86 23.98
N ASN A 279 47.72 32.65 22.66
CA ASN A 279 48.39 31.51 22.03
C ASN A 279 49.91 31.46 22.31
N ARG A 280 50.59 32.61 22.37
CA ARG A 280 52.03 32.68 22.71
C ARG A 280 52.31 32.42 24.18
N ASN A 281 51.44 32.92 25.07
CA ASN A 281 51.67 32.90 26.51
C ASN A 281 51.21 31.60 27.17
N LEU A 282 50.03 31.09 26.78
CA LEU A 282 49.42 29.89 27.35
C LEU A 282 49.72 28.63 26.51
N GLY A 283 50.13 28.81 25.26
CA GLY A 283 50.24 27.73 24.28
C GLY A 283 48.89 27.46 23.59
N ARG A 284 48.97 26.85 22.40
CA ARG A 284 47.82 26.61 21.54
C ARG A 284 46.77 25.69 22.18
N GLU A 285 47.19 24.58 22.77
CA GLU A 285 46.25 23.64 23.40
C GLU A 285 45.50 24.25 24.59
N ALA A 286 46.17 25.05 25.42
CA ALA A 286 45.53 25.71 26.55
C ALA A 286 44.57 26.82 26.09
N THR A 287 44.91 27.52 25.00
CA THR A 287 44.04 28.52 24.39
C THR A 287 42.81 27.86 23.74
N ASP A 288 42.99 26.72 23.07
CA ASP A 288 41.87 25.95 22.51
C ASP A 288 40.94 25.42 23.62
N ARG A 289 41.47 25.01 24.79
CA ARG A 289 40.65 24.68 25.96
C ARG A 289 39.85 25.87 26.48
N LEU A 290 40.48 27.04 26.60
CA LEU A 290 39.77 28.27 26.98
C LEU A 290 38.64 28.61 26.00
N LEU A 291 38.86 28.43 24.69
CA LEU A 291 37.84 28.61 23.67
C LEU A 291 36.69 27.60 23.82
N MET A 292 37.01 26.32 24.10
CA MET A 292 36.01 25.28 24.38
C MET A 292 35.21 25.56 25.66
N ASP A 293 35.86 26.04 26.72
CA ASP A 293 35.19 26.38 27.98
C ASP A 293 34.24 27.56 27.79
N LEU A 294 34.68 28.62 27.11
CA LEU A 294 33.83 29.76 26.74
C LEU A 294 32.63 29.29 25.90
N ALA A 295 32.89 28.47 24.90
CA ALA A 295 31.86 27.91 24.04
C ALA A 295 30.84 27.07 24.82
N THR A 296 31.29 26.28 25.79
CA THR A 296 30.42 25.48 26.66
C THR A 296 29.51 26.37 27.50
N ARG A 297 30.01 27.50 28.01
CA ARG A 297 29.17 28.48 28.73
C ARG A 297 28.12 29.11 27.83
N LEU A 298 28.49 29.52 26.62
CA LEU A 298 27.54 30.08 25.66
C LEU A 298 26.50 29.04 25.19
N ALA A 299 26.92 27.79 24.98
CA ALA A 299 26.02 26.69 24.64
C ALA A 299 25.00 26.45 25.76
N HIS A 300 25.42 26.48 27.02
CA HIS A 300 24.50 26.31 28.15
C HIS A 300 23.41 27.39 28.19
N TYR A 301 23.74 28.65 27.87
CA TYR A 301 22.73 29.70 27.73
C TYR A 301 21.81 29.46 26.53
N ALA A 302 22.36 29.06 25.38
CA ALA A 302 21.59 28.75 24.19
C ALA A 302 20.64 27.55 24.39
N ASP A 303 21.07 26.50 25.10
CA ASP A 303 20.25 25.32 25.37
C ASP A 303 19.19 25.56 26.46
N SER A 304 19.32 26.62 27.26
CA SER A 304 18.36 26.97 28.32
C SER A 304 17.05 27.55 27.79
N GLN A 305 17.04 28.03 26.54
CA GLN A 305 15.90 28.65 25.87
C GLN A 305 15.88 28.23 24.40
N ASP A 306 14.79 27.59 23.94
CA ASP A 306 14.71 26.94 22.62
C ASP A 306 15.08 27.85 21.42
N ASP A 307 14.89 29.17 21.53
CA ASP A 307 15.13 30.15 20.46
C ASP A 307 16.51 30.84 20.52
N TRP A 308 17.27 30.63 21.61
CA TRP A 308 18.57 31.26 21.78
C TRP A 308 19.65 30.52 20.99
N GLN A 309 20.63 31.26 20.46
CA GLN A 309 21.63 30.68 19.56
C GLN A 309 23.01 31.26 19.80
N ALA A 310 23.96 30.37 20.07
CA ALA A 310 25.37 30.68 20.21
C ALA A 310 26.17 30.25 18.98
N ALA A 311 27.10 31.10 18.53
CA ALA A 311 27.97 30.81 17.41
C ALA A 311 29.37 31.41 17.58
N ARG A 312 30.34 30.85 16.85
CA ARG A 312 31.67 31.43 16.68
C ARG A 312 31.79 31.99 15.26
N LEU A 313 31.98 33.30 15.16
CA LEU A 313 32.04 33.98 13.86
C LEU A 313 33.44 33.90 13.25
N ASN A 314 34.46 34.24 14.04
CA ASN A 314 35.86 34.32 13.65
C ASN A 314 36.72 33.88 14.85
N GLY A 315 38.02 33.70 14.66
CA GLY A 315 38.92 33.11 15.67
C GLY A 315 38.73 33.58 17.13
N ALA A 316 38.51 34.87 17.37
CA ALA A 316 38.30 35.41 18.72
C ALA A 316 36.84 35.83 19.00
N ASP A 317 35.95 35.71 18.02
CA ASP A 317 34.63 36.35 18.01
C ASP A 317 33.54 35.31 18.21
N PHE A 318 32.78 35.48 19.28
CA PHE A 318 31.61 34.70 19.61
C PHE A 318 30.38 35.60 19.60
N VAL A 319 29.24 35.00 19.32
CA VAL A 319 27.95 35.69 19.34
C VAL A 319 26.91 34.86 20.05
N LEU A 320 25.97 35.55 20.68
CA LEU A 320 24.79 34.96 21.29
C LEU A 320 23.59 35.81 20.90
N ALA A 321 22.68 35.23 20.13
CA ALA A 321 21.38 35.81 19.82
C ALA A 321 20.37 35.36 20.86
N THR A 322 19.67 36.33 21.46
CA THR A 322 18.72 36.11 22.55
C THR A 322 17.37 36.77 22.23
N PRO A 323 16.53 36.11 21.40
CA PRO A 323 15.16 36.58 21.19
C PRO A 323 14.40 36.66 22.52
N GLY A 324 13.64 37.74 22.72
CA GLY A 324 12.78 37.93 23.89
C GLY A 324 13.48 38.19 25.23
N LEU A 325 14.78 38.53 25.22
CA LEU A 325 15.48 38.92 26.45
C LEU A 325 15.02 40.31 26.91
N GLU A 326 14.56 40.43 28.17
CA GLU A 326 14.03 41.69 28.70
C GLU A 326 15.11 42.62 29.29
N ASP A 327 16.11 42.08 30.00
CA ASP A 327 17.15 42.86 30.69
C ASP A 327 18.52 42.60 30.07
N SER A 328 18.74 43.19 28.88
CA SER A 328 20.01 43.13 28.16
C SER A 328 21.21 43.58 29.01
N PRO A 329 21.16 44.72 29.75
CA PRO A 329 22.29 45.17 30.56
C PRO A 329 22.68 44.23 31.70
N ALA A 330 21.71 43.71 32.47
CA ALA A 330 21.99 42.81 33.58
C ALA A 330 22.57 41.49 33.05
N PHE A 331 21.98 40.95 31.98
CA PHE A 331 22.47 39.72 31.35
C PHE A 331 23.89 39.89 30.78
N ALA A 332 24.19 41.01 30.12
CA ALA A 332 25.52 41.30 29.61
C ALA A 332 26.59 41.31 30.72
N THR A 333 26.25 41.89 31.87
CA THR A 333 27.13 41.98 33.03
C THR A 333 27.36 40.60 33.66
N GLN A 334 26.29 39.81 33.78
CA GLN A 334 26.38 38.42 34.24
C GLN A 334 27.25 37.57 33.31
N LEU A 335 27.04 37.70 31.99
CA LEU A 335 27.79 36.97 30.98
C LEU A 335 29.29 37.33 31.01
N LEU A 336 29.62 38.63 31.17
CA LEU A 336 30.99 39.09 31.33
C LEU A 336 31.65 38.51 32.59
N ALA A 337 30.94 38.49 33.72
CA ALA A 337 31.46 37.97 34.98
C ALA A 337 31.73 36.46 34.91
N GLU A 338 30.80 35.69 34.34
CA GLU A 338 30.96 34.24 34.21
C GLU A 338 32.11 33.88 33.27
N ILE A 339 32.18 34.47 32.09
CA ILE A 339 33.24 34.16 31.12
C ILE A 339 34.58 34.73 31.58
N GLY A 340 34.58 35.91 32.21
CA GLY A 340 35.78 36.50 32.82
C GLY A 340 36.38 35.61 33.91
N SER A 341 35.57 34.80 34.60
CA SER A 341 36.05 33.86 35.61
C SER A 341 36.79 32.63 35.07
N LEU A 342 36.72 32.36 33.76
CA LEU A 342 37.38 31.20 33.14
C LEU A 342 38.91 31.29 33.14
N SER A 343 39.45 32.52 33.15
CA SER A 343 40.89 32.75 33.25
C SER A 343 41.19 33.90 34.21
N PRO A 344 41.15 33.66 35.54
CA PRO A 344 41.32 34.71 36.54
C PRO A 344 42.73 35.33 36.54
N GLN A 345 43.68 34.71 35.83
CA GLN A 345 45.04 35.20 35.65
C GLN A 345 45.14 36.29 34.57
N VAL A 346 44.11 36.45 33.73
CA VAL A 346 44.06 37.43 32.64
C VAL A 346 43.04 38.52 32.98
N SER A 347 43.53 39.71 33.35
CA SER A 347 42.69 40.83 33.81
C SER A 347 41.89 41.53 32.70
N ASN A 348 42.31 41.38 31.43
CA ASN A 348 41.61 41.88 30.25
C ASN A 348 41.46 40.76 29.21
N LEU A 349 40.55 39.84 29.51
CA LEU A 349 40.31 38.61 28.76
C LEU A 349 39.33 38.82 27.60
N LEU A 350 38.26 39.59 27.83
CA LEU A 350 37.07 39.62 26.98
C LEU A 350 36.41 41.00 27.01
N HIS A 351 35.94 41.45 25.85
CA HIS A 351 35.02 42.57 25.72
C HIS A 351 33.68 42.11 25.13
N ILE A 352 32.58 42.72 25.57
CA ILE A 352 31.23 42.42 25.06
C ILE A 352 30.61 43.71 24.50
N GLY A 353 30.18 43.65 23.25
CA GLY A 353 29.28 44.63 22.65
C GLY A 353 27.92 43.99 22.44
N TYR A 354 26.83 44.70 22.72
CA TYR A 354 25.49 44.19 22.40
C TYR A 354 24.62 45.24 21.74
N ALA A 355 23.70 44.80 20.90
CA ALA A 355 22.70 45.64 20.28
C ALA A 355 21.34 44.94 20.30
N GLU A 356 20.32 45.70 20.64
CA GLU A 356 18.93 45.28 20.49
C GLU A 356 18.52 45.35 19.02
N TYR A 357 17.60 44.48 18.62
CA TYR A 357 17.04 44.42 17.28
C TYR A 357 15.52 44.24 17.35
N GLU A 358 14.87 44.70 16.28
CA GLU A 358 13.43 44.58 16.05
C GLU A 358 13.19 43.84 14.72
N LEU A 359 12.00 43.28 14.55
CA LEU A 359 11.59 42.62 13.31
C LEU A 359 11.72 43.58 12.11
N GLY A 360 12.35 43.10 11.04
CA GLY A 360 12.60 43.90 9.83
C GLY A 360 13.93 44.66 9.84
N ASP A 361 14.72 44.59 10.91
CA ASP A 361 16.10 45.10 10.88
C ASP A 361 16.96 44.29 9.90
N THR A 362 17.90 44.97 9.25
CA THR A 362 18.81 44.29 8.32
C THR A 362 20.00 43.73 9.08
N ILE A 363 20.47 42.53 8.71
CA ILE A 363 21.66 41.91 9.33
C ILE A 363 22.86 42.88 9.34
N SER A 364 23.07 43.60 8.23
CA SER A 364 24.20 44.53 8.11
C SER A 364 24.11 45.70 9.10
N SER A 365 22.91 46.25 9.31
CA SER A 365 22.67 47.32 10.28
C SER A 365 22.93 46.81 11.70
N LEU A 366 22.32 45.69 12.07
CA LEU A 366 22.47 45.09 13.39
C LEU A 366 23.94 44.79 13.71
N LEU A 367 24.65 44.07 12.83
CA LEU A 367 26.06 43.76 13.04
C LEU A 367 26.92 45.01 13.14
N SER A 368 26.69 46.02 12.29
CA SER A 368 27.45 47.28 12.35
C SER A 368 27.27 48.01 13.68
N ARG A 369 26.05 48.00 14.27
CA ARG A 369 25.79 48.59 15.58
C ARG A 369 26.46 47.79 16.69
N THR A 370 26.36 46.45 16.65
CA THR A 370 26.98 45.57 17.63
C THR A 370 28.51 45.68 17.60
N ASP A 371 29.11 45.75 16.41
CA ASP A 371 30.55 45.95 16.22
C ASP A 371 31.01 47.31 16.77
N ALA A 372 30.24 48.38 16.54
CA ALA A 372 30.55 49.70 17.11
C ALA A 372 30.48 49.71 18.64
N ALA A 373 29.51 48.98 19.22
CA ALA A 373 29.43 48.79 20.67
C ALA A 373 30.63 48.01 21.21
N LEU A 374 31.01 46.92 20.51
CA LEU A 374 32.17 46.12 20.87
C LEU A 374 33.47 46.93 20.81
N ALA A 375 33.67 47.74 19.77
CA ALA A 375 34.83 48.61 19.64
C ALA A 375 34.94 49.63 20.80
N ARG A 376 33.81 50.14 21.30
CA ARG A 376 33.79 50.98 22.51
C ARG A 376 34.18 50.19 23.76
N ALA A 377 33.74 48.94 23.88
CA ALA A 377 34.14 48.07 24.99
C ALA A 377 35.66 47.76 24.94
N GLU A 378 36.23 47.53 23.76
CA GLU A 378 37.68 47.31 23.56
C GLU A 378 38.56 48.50 23.95
N ALA A 379 38.03 49.73 23.89
CA ALA A 379 38.75 50.92 24.32
C ALA A 379 38.97 50.98 25.84
N HIS A 380 38.30 50.12 26.63
CA HIS A 380 38.49 50.04 28.06
C HIS A 380 39.68 49.14 28.42
N PRO A 381 40.48 49.50 29.45
CA PRO A 381 41.68 48.75 29.83
C PRO A 381 41.39 47.39 30.50
N HIS A 382 40.16 47.16 30.94
CA HIS A 382 39.70 45.94 31.61
C HIS A 382 38.50 45.35 30.86
N ASN A 383 38.10 44.14 31.24
CA ASN A 383 36.86 43.51 30.77
C ASN A 383 35.70 44.53 30.86
N ALA A 384 35.05 44.78 29.74
CA ALA A 384 34.02 45.80 29.64
C ALA A 384 32.86 45.33 28.77
N VAL A 385 31.68 45.88 29.08
CA VAL A 385 30.44 45.71 28.32
C VAL A 385 30.02 47.08 27.82
N CYS A 386 29.62 47.18 26.55
CA CYS A 386 29.02 48.39 26.00
C CYS A 386 27.76 48.04 25.19
N ALA A 387 26.71 48.82 25.39
CA ALA A 387 25.50 48.76 24.57
C ALA A 387 25.72 49.56 23.27
N ALA A 388 25.07 49.17 22.18
CA ALA A 388 24.91 50.04 21.02
C ALA A 388 23.92 51.16 21.35
N GLU A 389 24.09 52.33 20.74
CA GLU A 389 23.04 53.34 20.77
C GLU A 389 21.90 52.85 19.87
N PHE A 390 20.78 52.47 20.49
CA PHE A 390 19.57 52.03 19.81
C PHE A 390 18.45 53.02 20.09
N ILE A 391 17.92 53.64 19.04
CA ILE A 391 16.70 54.44 19.14
C ILE A 391 15.56 53.49 18.81
N HIS A 392 14.82 53.06 19.84
CA HIS A 392 13.59 52.29 19.65
C HIS A 392 12.65 53.06 18.72
N HIS A 393 12.34 52.48 17.56
CA HIS A 393 11.35 53.04 16.65
C HIS A 393 9.92 52.63 17.05
N LYS A 394 9.76 51.60 17.90
CA LYS A 394 8.49 51.20 18.50
C LYS A 394 8.63 51.06 20.02
N THR A 395 7.65 51.61 20.74
CA THR A 395 7.52 51.58 22.21
C THR A 395 7.85 50.21 22.78
N ASN A 396 8.69 50.17 23.83
CA ASN A 396 9.04 49.00 24.63
C ASN A 396 7.77 48.24 25.09
N ARG A 397 7.36 47.21 24.34
CA ARG A 397 6.16 46.39 24.60
C ARG A 397 6.57 45.21 25.47
N SER A 398 6.58 45.41 26.79
CA SER A 398 6.94 44.36 27.76
C SER A 398 6.05 43.11 27.66
N ASN A 399 6.49 41.98 28.24
CA ASN A 399 5.62 40.79 28.35
C ASN A 399 4.29 41.08 29.09
N THR A 400 4.29 42.05 30.00
CA THR A 400 3.07 42.51 30.69
C THR A 400 2.11 43.20 29.71
N TYR A 401 2.64 44.05 28.82
CA TYR A 401 1.85 44.67 27.75
C TYR A 401 1.23 43.61 26.83
N TRP A 402 2.02 42.63 26.38
CA TRP A 402 1.50 41.57 25.52
C TRP A 402 0.46 40.69 26.22
N ARG A 403 0.63 40.42 27.51
CA ARG A 403 -0.36 39.68 28.32
C ARG A 403 -1.68 40.42 28.40
N GLU A 404 -1.66 41.69 28.77
CA GLU A 404 -2.87 42.53 28.85
C GLU A 404 -3.54 42.66 27.49
N ARG A 405 -2.74 42.84 26.43
CA ARG A 405 -3.25 42.99 25.06
C ARG A 405 -3.86 41.70 24.52
N LEU A 406 -3.24 40.55 24.71
CA LEU A 406 -3.81 39.26 24.31
C LEU A 406 -5.07 38.95 25.10
N GLN A 407 -5.08 39.25 26.40
CA GLN A 407 -6.26 39.06 27.24
C GLN A 407 -7.43 39.96 26.78
N ALA A 408 -7.16 41.24 26.54
CA ALA A 408 -8.16 42.18 26.00
C ALA A 408 -8.67 41.73 24.62
N ALA A 409 -7.79 41.25 23.75
CA ALA A 409 -8.17 40.78 22.42
C ALA A 409 -9.04 39.51 22.45
N ILE A 410 -8.80 38.61 23.40
CA ILE A 410 -9.63 37.42 23.63
C ILE A 410 -11.00 37.84 24.17
N GLU A 411 -11.03 38.71 25.19
CA GLU A 411 -12.28 39.20 25.79
C GLU A 411 -13.14 39.98 24.79
N GLN A 412 -12.51 40.74 23.89
CA GLN A 412 -13.16 41.57 22.89
C GLN A 412 -13.33 40.87 21.52
N ASN A 413 -12.96 39.60 21.41
CA ASN A 413 -13.04 38.77 20.20
C ASN A 413 -12.40 39.41 18.94
N GLN A 414 -11.20 39.98 19.11
CA GLN A 414 -10.46 40.71 18.07
C GLN A 414 -9.45 39.84 17.29
N LEU A 415 -9.35 38.55 17.61
CA LEU A 415 -8.44 37.62 16.95
C LEU A 415 -9.00 37.18 15.59
N ILE A 416 -8.17 37.24 14.55
CA ILE A 416 -8.52 36.87 13.18
C ILE A 416 -7.73 35.62 12.80
N ALA A 417 -8.40 34.59 12.28
CA ALA A 417 -7.75 33.40 11.75
C ALA A 417 -7.51 33.53 10.24
N THR A 418 -6.26 33.38 9.81
CA THR A 418 -5.87 33.28 8.39
C THR A 418 -5.49 31.83 8.05
N SER A 419 -5.84 31.34 6.85
CA SER A 419 -5.57 29.96 6.44
C SER A 419 -4.59 29.86 5.26
N PHE A 420 -3.70 28.87 5.32
CA PHE A 420 -2.71 28.54 4.29
C PHE A 420 -2.93 27.09 3.83
N ALA A 421 -2.91 26.83 2.53
CA ALA A 421 -3.13 25.48 1.98
C ALA A 421 -1.82 24.70 1.90
N VAL A 422 -1.78 23.51 2.53
CA VAL A 422 -0.64 22.60 2.46
C VAL A 422 -0.95 21.48 1.47
N LEU A 423 -0.19 21.41 0.38
CA LEU A 423 -0.38 20.46 -0.71
C LEU A 423 0.69 19.35 -0.66
N ASP A 424 0.38 18.18 -1.20
CA ASP A 424 1.38 17.15 -1.48
C ASP A 424 2.16 17.43 -2.79
N PHE A 425 3.14 16.58 -3.10
CA PHE A 425 3.95 16.71 -4.32
C PHE A 425 3.17 16.48 -5.62
N SER A 426 1.95 15.93 -5.56
CA SER A 426 1.04 15.78 -6.69
C SER A 426 0.05 16.94 -6.85
N GLY A 427 0.10 17.92 -5.92
CA GLY A 427 -0.80 19.07 -5.88
C GLY A 427 -2.11 18.80 -5.14
N GLN A 428 -2.28 17.65 -4.49
CA GLN A 428 -3.47 17.33 -3.71
C GLN A 428 -3.42 18.00 -2.33
N LEU A 429 -4.52 18.65 -1.92
CA LEU A 429 -4.64 19.28 -0.61
C LEU A 429 -4.56 18.24 0.51
N LEU A 430 -3.57 18.40 1.40
CA LEU A 430 -3.41 17.58 2.60
C LEU A 430 -4.22 18.16 3.77
N HIS A 431 -3.99 19.43 4.07
CA HIS A 431 -4.65 20.15 5.16
C HIS A 431 -4.50 21.67 4.98
N HIS A 432 -5.23 22.44 5.79
CA HIS A 432 -5.00 23.87 5.93
C HIS A 432 -4.27 24.16 7.25
N GLU A 433 -3.28 25.03 7.22
CA GLU A 433 -2.65 25.58 8.41
C GLU A 433 -3.32 26.91 8.76
N LEU A 434 -3.79 27.04 9.99
CA LEU A 434 -4.43 28.24 10.53
C LEU A 434 -3.44 29.00 11.40
N MET A 435 -3.32 30.30 11.13
CA MET A 435 -2.52 31.23 11.93
C MET A 435 -3.42 32.29 12.54
N LEU A 436 -3.20 32.61 13.82
CA LEU A 436 -3.91 33.67 14.52
C LEU A 436 -3.20 35.02 14.32
N ARG A 437 -3.99 36.03 13.95
CA ARG A 437 -3.57 37.40 13.72
C ARG A 437 -4.29 38.34 14.69
N LEU A 438 -3.57 39.31 15.21
CA LEU A 438 -4.07 40.36 16.09
C LEU A 438 -3.91 41.73 15.41
N PRO A 439 -4.98 42.51 15.23
CA PRO A 439 -4.88 43.86 14.70
C PRO A 439 -4.17 44.79 15.68
N ASP A 440 -3.34 45.69 15.15
CA ASP A 440 -2.72 46.77 15.91
C ASP A 440 -3.68 47.94 16.10
N PRO A 441 -3.92 48.40 17.35
CA PRO A 441 -4.88 49.46 17.61
C PRO A 441 -4.44 50.83 17.04
N GLU A 442 -3.15 51.05 16.83
CA GLU A 442 -2.62 52.32 16.31
C GLU A 442 -2.48 52.32 14.78
N SER A 443 -1.96 51.23 14.20
CA SER A 443 -1.68 51.14 12.76
C SER A 443 -2.74 50.38 11.96
N GLY A 444 -3.58 49.56 12.60
CA GLY A 444 -4.51 48.65 11.94
C GLY A 444 -3.84 47.44 11.25
N GLU A 445 -2.51 47.31 11.33
CA GLU A 445 -1.77 46.19 10.75
C GLU A 445 -2.02 44.89 11.52
N LEU A 446 -2.05 43.77 10.80
CA LEU A 446 -2.29 42.44 11.39
C LEU A 446 -0.96 41.81 11.79
N HIS A 447 -0.70 41.72 13.10
CA HIS A 447 0.46 41.00 13.63
C HIS A 447 0.13 39.53 13.87
N SER A 448 1.02 38.63 13.51
CA SER A 448 1.00 37.23 13.97
C SER A 448 1.12 37.17 15.47
N VAL A 449 0.34 36.29 16.10
CA VAL A 449 0.52 35.94 17.51
C VAL A 449 1.59 34.85 17.58
N PRO A 450 2.77 35.10 18.20
CA PRO A 450 3.83 34.11 18.29
C PRO A 450 3.35 32.83 18.99
N GLY A 451 3.79 31.67 18.50
CA GLY A 451 3.53 30.37 19.15
C GLY A 451 2.13 29.77 18.97
N CYS A 452 1.30 30.30 18.06
CA CYS A 452 -0.09 29.86 17.86
C CYS A 452 -0.38 29.41 16.41
N SER A 453 -0.10 28.15 16.07
CA SER A 453 -0.52 27.53 14.80
C SER A 453 -1.37 26.27 15.03
N CYS A 454 -2.35 26.04 14.13
CA CYS A 454 -3.18 24.83 14.17
C CYS A 454 -3.34 24.21 12.78
N ARG A 455 -3.27 22.88 12.71
CA ARG A 455 -3.51 22.12 11.47
C ARG A 455 -4.95 21.65 11.40
N LEU A 456 -5.64 22.05 10.34
CA LEU A 456 -7.02 21.68 10.04
C LEU A 456 -7.06 20.65 8.90
N PRO A 457 -7.37 19.37 9.17
CA PRO A 457 -7.48 18.35 8.14
C PRO A 457 -8.49 18.73 7.05
N ALA A 458 -8.21 18.34 5.79
CA ALA A 458 -9.06 18.66 4.63
C ALA A 458 -10.53 18.17 4.74
N ALA A 459 -10.82 17.25 5.67
CA ALA A 459 -12.14 16.64 5.85
C ALA A 459 -12.87 17.00 7.15
N SER A 460 -12.35 17.93 7.98
CA SER A 460 -12.95 18.25 9.29
C SER A 460 -13.12 19.75 9.52
N SER A 461 -14.27 20.17 10.06
CA SER A 461 -14.57 21.55 10.44
C SER A 461 -14.09 21.94 11.86
N PHE A 462 -13.27 21.12 12.51
CA PHE A 462 -12.81 21.33 13.89
C PHE A 462 -11.28 21.39 13.95
N CYS A 463 -10.73 22.49 14.48
CA CYS A 463 -9.35 22.62 14.93
C CYS A 463 -9.36 22.78 16.46
N LEU A 464 -8.54 22.03 17.17
CA LEU A 464 -8.14 22.36 18.53
C LEU A 464 -6.86 23.18 18.42
N ILE A 465 -6.98 24.50 18.49
CA ILE A 465 -5.83 25.41 18.50
C ILE A 465 -5.19 25.31 19.90
N TRP A 466 -3.93 24.90 19.93
CA TRP A 466 -3.11 24.96 21.14
C TRP A 466 -2.38 26.30 21.14
N ILE A 467 -2.72 27.16 22.09
CA ILE A 467 -1.96 28.38 22.37
C ILE A 467 -0.84 27.96 23.32
N TRP A 468 0.39 27.83 22.82
CA TRP A 468 1.56 27.67 23.68
C TRP A 468 2.08 29.08 24.01
N PRO A 469 2.10 29.51 25.28
CA PRO A 469 2.65 30.82 25.61
C PRO A 469 4.17 30.83 25.34
N PRO A 470 4.79 31.98 25.02
CA PRO A 470 6.25 32.08 24.94
C PRO A 470 6.89 31.61 26.26
N SER A 471 8.05 30.96 26.17
CA SER A 471 8.69 30.18 27.25
C SER A 471 8.70 30.91 28.60
N GLY A 472 8.12 30.27 29.63
CA GLY A 472 8.05 30.80 31.02
C GLY A 472 6.68 30.70 31.70
N TRP A 473 5.63 30.25 31.01
CA TRP A 473 4.28 30.19 31.58
C TRP A 473 4.00 28.80 32.20
N HIS A 474 3.87 28.75 33.52
CA HIS A 474 3.39 27.54 34.22
C HIS A 474 1.88 27.34 34.01
N CYS A 475 1.53 26.14 33.55
CA CYS A 475 0.22 25.69 33.11
C CYS A 475 -0.73 25.37 34.27
N ASN A 476 -1.21 26.37 35.03
CA ASN A 476 -2.09 26.11 36.18
C ASN A 476 -3.47 26.77 36.17
N SER A 477 -3.92 27.43 35.09
CA SER A 477 -5.25 28.09 35.11
C SER A 477 -6.10 28.03 33.84
N TRP A 478 -5.75 27.25 32.81
CA TRP A 478 -6.55 27.12 31.59
C TRP A 478 -7.49 25.89 31.65
N HIS A 479 -8.52 25.94 32.49
CA HIS A 479 -9.54 24.87 32.61
C HIS A 479 -10.89 25.17 31.96
N ASN A 480 -11.03 26.29 31.23
CA ASN A 480 -12.32 26.65 30.63
C ASN A 480 -12.22 27.08 29.15
N THR A 481 -11.44 26.35 28.37
CA THR A 481 -11.16 26.66 26.95
C THR A 481 -12.28 26.27 25.98
N SER A 482 -13.28 25.48 26.36
CA SER A 482 -14.32 25.01 25.42
C SER A 482 -15.23 26.11 24.86
N THR A 483 -15.38 27.24 25.56
CA THR A 483 -16.38 28.27 25.23
C THR A 483 -15.87 29.34 24.25
N ILE A 484 -14.55 29.55 24.16
CA ILE A 484 -13.96 30.60 23.30
C ILE A 484 -13.94 30.15 21.82
N TRP A 485 -13.74 28.85 21.56
CA TRP A 485 -13.47 28.32 20.22
C TRP A 485 -14.68 28.24 19.28
N GLN A 486 -15.93 28.34 19.78
CA GLN A 486 -17.12 28.36 18.90
C GLN A 486 -17.33 29.71 18.18
N SER A 487 -16.64 30.77 18.59
CA SER A 487 -16.86 32.13 18.08
C SER A 487 -15.86 32.57 16.98
N ILE A 488 -14.74 31.85 16.82
CA ILE A 488 -13.64 32.21 15.91
C ILE A 488 -13.72 31.48 14.55
N LEU A 489 -14.51 30.40 14.46
CA LEU A 489 -14.73 29.70 13.19
C LEU A 489 -15.69 30.52 12.30
N PRO A 490 -15.38 30.75 11.01
CA PRO A 490 -16.33 31.38 10.11
C PRO A 490 -17.59 30.51 10.04
N ARG A 491 -18.75 31.07 10.41
CA ARG A 491 -20.04 30.44 10.10
C ARG A 491 -20.06 30.15 8.60
N PRO A 492 -20.49 28.96 8.16
CA PRO A 492 -20.54 28.64 6.73
C PRO A 492 -21.41 29.70 6.04
N ARG A 493 -20.78 30.56 5.24
CA ARG A 493 -21.54 31.37 4.27
C ARG A 493 -22.15 30.34 3.33
N SER A 494 -23.48 30.28 3.33
CA SER A 494 -24.24 29.55 2.32
C SER A 494 -23.70 29.96 0.96
N ALA A 495 -23.15 28.98 0.24
CA ALA A 495 -22.74 29.16 -1.15
C ALA A 495 -24.00 29.55 -1.94
N THR A 496 -24.14 30.85 -2.20
CA THR A 496 -25.01 31.34 -3.27
C THR A 496 -24.20 31.15 -4.55
N PRO A 497 -24.72 30.44 -5.56
CA PRO A 497 -24.00 30.25 -6.81
C PRO A 497 -23.89 31.62 -7.49
N ALA A 498 -22.68 32.16 -7.57
CA ALA A 498 -22.40 33.31 -8.40
C ALA A 498 -22.67 32.90 -9.85
N SER A 499 -23.70 33.51 -10.43
CA SER A 499 -24.04 33.43 -11.84
C SER A 499 -22.86 33.85 -12.69
N VAL A 500 -22.54 32.99 -13.66
CA VAL A 500 -21.77 33.30 -14.85
C VAL A 500 -22.28 34.60 -15.48
N ALA A 501 -21.39 35.56 -15.70
CA ALA A 501 -21.59 36.63 -16.67
C ALA A 501 -20.25 36.90 -17.38
N SER A 502 -20.23 36.47 -18.65
CA SER A 502 -19.41 36.88 -19.80
C SER A 502 -17.99 37.39 -19.58
#